data_AF-A0A0K8THP0-F1
#
_entry.id   AF-A0A0K8THP0-F1
#
_cell.length_a   1.000
_cell.length_b   1.000
_cell.length_c   1.000
_cell.angle_alpha   90.00
_cell.angle_beta   90.00
_cell.angle_gamma   90.00
#
_symmetry.space_group_name_H-M   'P 1'
#
loop_
_entity.id
_entity.type
_entity.pdbx_description
1 polymer ?
#
loop_
_entity_poly.entity_id
_entity_poly.type
_entity_poly.pdbx_seq_one_letter_code
_entity_poly.pdbx_strand_id
1 'polypeptide(L)'
;SVTSIHNPLANIASKLPLKVQSVITCMYGEKFEPCENNQECSSPDFPSKQLNKCHLSNWNRYEYAIVIKMAAGAWMEDEAKVTLRADNVFRNFTTSLHGGDKIWFAGALEVDPTGEKAFVTPQIHLHQAGCLSCAGNPPPPLTVQSLATATTLSEICAALKHLLNFFFNPAIVFK
;
A
#
# COMPACT_ATOMS: atom_id res chain seq x y z
N SER A 1 -9.94 -7.15 -6.02
CA SER A 1 -9.43 -6.10 -6.93
C SER A 1 -8.53 -5.15 -6.16
N VAL A 2 -7.64 -4.41 -6.84
CA VAL A 2 -6.87 -3.32 -6.22
C VAL A 2 -7.78 -2.09 -6.08
N THR A 3 -7.80 -1.46 -4.91
CA THR A 3 -8.61 -0.25 -4.63
C THR A 3 -7.78 1.01 -4.54
N SER A 4 -6.57 0.92 -3.99
CA SER A 4 -5.69 2.06 -3.80
C SER A 4 -4.23 1.66 -4.00
N ILE A 5 -3.45 2.60 -4.53
CA ILE A 5 -2.00 2.47 -4.69
C ILE A 5 -1.39 3.70 -4.03
N HIS A 6 -0.50 3.47 -3.08
CA HIS A 6 0.27 4.55 -2.46
C HIS A 6 1.76 4.22 -2.49
N ASN A 7 2.59 5.25 -2.60
CA ASN A 7 4.03 5.09 -2.63
C ASN A 7 4.66 5.99 -1.55
N PRO A 8 4.99 5.44 -0.36
CA PRO A 8 5.46 6.25 0.75
C PRO A 8 6.78 6.95 0.41
N LEU A 9 7.68 6.26 -0.31
CA LEU A 9 8.98 6.82 -0.65
C LEU A 9 8.86 7.91 -1.72
N ALA A 10 8.01 7.72 -2.74
CA ALA A 10 7.77 8.75 -3.75
C ALA A 10 7.10 10.00 -3.13
N ASN A 11 6.22 9.83 -2.15
CA ASN A 11 5.59 10.94 -1.42
C ASN A 11 6.60 11.77 -0.61
N ILE A 12 7.66 11.13 -0.10
CA ILE A 12 8.76 11.84 0.59
C ILE A 12 9.68 12.48 -0.45
N ALA A 13 10.10 11.72 -1.46
CA ALA A 13 11.05 12.17 -2.48
C ALA A 13 10.53 13.37 -3.27
N SER A 14 9.22 13.43 -3.56
CA SER A 14 8.59 14.55 -4.27
C SER A 14 8.64 15.88 -3.53
N LYS A 15 8.92 15.88 -2.22
CA LYS A 15 9.05 17.09 -1.39
C LYS A 15 10.48 17.62 -1.33
N LEU A 16 11.44 16.90 -1.90
CA LEU A 16 12.86 17.27 -1.88
C LEU A 16 13.24 18.11 -3.11
N PRO A 17 14.31 18.91 -3.04
CA PRO A 17 14.84 19.62 -4.20
C PRO A 17 15.18 18.67 -5.35
N LEU A 18 14.96 19.08 -6.60
CA LEU A 18 15.05 18.23 -7.81
C LEU A 18 16.33 17.37 -7.90
N LYS A 19 17.50 17.93 -7.56
CA LYS A 19 18.77 17.18 -7.57
C LYS A 19 18.78 16.05 -6.53
N VAL A 20 18.31 16.34 -5.32
CA VAL A 20 18.24 15.36 -4.23
C VAL A 20 17.18 14.30 -4.53
N GLN A 21 16.02 14.74 -5.02
CA GLN A 21 14.95 13.85 -5.47
C GLN A 21 15.47 12.85 -6.52
N SER A 22 16.20 13.31 -7.53
CA SER A 22 16.75 12.45 -8.59
C SER A 22 17.72 11.39 -8.04
N VAL A 23 18.63 11.81 -7.15
CA VAL A 23 19.58 10.90 -6.50
C VAL A 23 18.86 9.84 -5.67
N ILE A 24 17.92 10.24 -4.81
CA ILE A 24 17.18 9.30 -3.94
C ILE A 24 16.30 8.36 -4.77
N THR A 25 15.61 8.89 -5.77
CA THR A 25 14.77 8.09 -6.68
C THR A 25 15.59 7.01 -7.38
N CYS A 26 16.80 7.32 -7.83
CA CYS A 26 17.68 6.32 -8.45
C CYS A 26 18.42 5.41 -7.46
N MET A 27 18.64 5.86 -6.22
CA MET A 27 19.31 5.06 -5.19
C MET A 27 18.41 3.93 -4.66
N TYR A 28 17.11 4.19 -4.54
CA TYR A 28 16.13 3.25 -3.98
C TYR A 28 15.15 2.67 -5.01
N GLY A 29 15.08 3.27 -6.19
CA GLY A 29 14.20 2.85 -7.27
C GLY A 29 14.88 1.96 -8.30
N GLU A 30 14.18 1.79 -9.41
CA GLU A 30 14.62 1.00 -10.56
C GLU A 30 14.74 1.90 -11.78
N LYS A 31 15.65 1.57 -12.69
CA LYS A 31 15.77 2.30 -13.96
C LYS A 31 14.57 1.95 -14.84
N PHE A 32 14.06 2.93 -15.57
CA PHE A 32 13.12 2.62 -16.65
C PHE A 32 13.76 1.70 -17.68
N GLU A 33 12.99 0.74 -18.18
CA GLU A 33 13.42 -0.15 -19.25
C GLU A 33 13.75 0.67 -20.52
N PRO A 34 14.87 0.36 -21.20
CA PRO A 34 15.21 1.04 -22.44
C PRO A 34 14.16 0.72 -23.50
N CYS A 35 13.71 1.75 -24.22
CA CYS A 35 12.93 1.54 -25.45
C CYS A 35 13.79 0.78 -26.46
N GLU A 36 13.47 -0.47 -26.72
CA GLU A 36 13.92 -1.11 -27.94
C GLU A 36 12.93 -0.79 -29.08
N ASN A 37 13.51 -0.67 -30.28
CA ASN A 37 12.92 -0.09 -31.49
C ASN A 37 11.40 -0.29 -31.68
N ASN A 38 10.70 0.85 -31.86
CA ASN A 38 9.35 0.98 -32.44
C ASN A 38 8.13 0.60 -31.59
N GLN A 39 8.24 0.50 -30.27
CA GLN A 39 7.05 0.55 -29.39
C GLN A 39 6.95 1.91 -28.70
N GLU A 40 5.71 2.36 -28.50
CA GLU A 40 5.24 3.72 -28.21
C GLU A 40 5.96 4.46 -27.06
N CYS A 41 7.20 4.89 -27.30
CA CYS A 41 7.91 5.83 -26.43
C CYS A 41 7.58 7.30 -26.72
N SER A 42 6.52 7.53 -27.50
CA SER A 42 6.01 8.84 -27.88
C SER A 42 4.95 9.37 -26.92
N SER A 43 4.60 8.64 -25.85
CA SER A 43 3.72 9.19 -24.82
C SER A 43 4.42 10.37 -24.13
N PRO A 44 3.69 11.46 -23.81
CA PRO A 44 4.26 12.58 -23.05
C PRO A 44 4.75 12.16 -21.65
N ASP A 45 4.31 10.98 -21.18
CA ASP A 45 4.74 10.34 -19.93
C ASP A 45 6.05 9.56 -20.07
N PHE A 46 6.63 9.48 -21.27
CA PHE A 46 7.85 8.72 -21.49
C PHE A 46 9.07 9.41 -20.84
N PRO A 47 9.83 8.70 -19.99
CA PRO A 47 10.85 9.26 -19.11
C PRO A 47 12.11 9.80 -19.81
N SER A 48 12.23 9.65 -21.13
CA SER A 48 13.35 10.19 -21.90
C SER A 48 13.49 11.72 -21.80
N LYS A 49 12.40 12.42 -21.42
CA LYS A 49 12.39 13.86 -21.08
C LYS A 49 12.25 14.18 -19.59
N GLN A 50 12.08 13.18 -18.72
CA GLN A 50 11.97 13.38 -17.28
C GLN A 50 13.36 13.51 -16.65
N LEU A 51 13.50 14.39 -15.65
CA LEU A 51 14.75 14.56 -14.87
C LEU A 51 15.23 13.26 -14.19
N ASN A 52 14.35 12.28 -14.03
CA ASN A 52 14.61 11.05 -13.30
C ASN A 52 14.60 9.86 -14.25
N LYS A 53 15.75 9.23 -14.44
CA LYS A 53 15.93 7.99 -15.22
C LYS A 53 15.42 6.75 -14.47
N CYS A 54 14.92 6.94 -13.26
CA CYS A 54 14.51 5.87 -12.35
C CYS A 54 13.11 6.15 -11.80
N HIS A 55 12.38 5.09 -11.46
CA HIS A 55 11.07 5.15 -10.83
C HIS A 55 11.07 4.40 -9.50
N LEU A 56 10.15 4.76 -8.61
CA LEU A 56 9.97 4.13 -7.31
C LEU A 56 8.83 3.11 -7.29
N SER A 57 8.34 2.63 -8.45
CA SER A 57 7.19 1.71 -8.53
C SER A 57 7.34 0.43 -7.69
N ASN A 58 8.57 -0.04 -7.46
CA ASN A 58 8.89 -1.15 -6.55
C ASN A 58 8.54 -0.85 -5.07
N TRP A 59 8.38 0.42 -4.70
CA TRP A 59 7.89 0.87 -3.40
C TRP A 59 6.38 1.07 -3.34
N ASN A 60 5.65 0.79 -4.42
CA ASN A 60 4.19 0.85 -4.40
C ASN A 60 3.64 -0.14 -3.38
N ARG A 61 2.71 0.35 -2.57
CA ARG A 61 1.91 -0.42 -1.63
C ARG A 61 0.47 -0.41 -2.12
N TYR A 62 -0.09 -1.60 -2.19
CA TYR A 62 -1.43 -1.82 -2.74
C TYR A 62 -2.40 -2.10 -1.60
N GLU A 63 -3.59 -1.54 -1.71
CA GLU A 63 -4.75 -1.99 -0.94
C GLU A 63 -5.67 -2.80 -1.85
N TYR A 64 -6.19 -3.90 -1.31
CA TYR A 64 -7.03 -4.84 -2.02
C TYR A 64 -8.42 -4.87 -1.40
N ALA A 65 -9.45 -4.95 -2.24
CA ALA A 65 -10.79 -5.32 -1.84
C ALA A 65 -11.13 -6.73 -2.30
N ILE A 66 -11.59 -7.56 -1.38
CA ILE A 66 -12.14 -8.89 -1.65
C ILE A 66 -13.63 -8.84 -1.31
N VAL A 67 -14.48 -9.13 -2.29
CA VAL A 67 -15.93 -9.24 -2.04
C VAL A 67 -16.24 -10.70 -1.76
N ILE A 68 -16.71 -10.99 -0.55
CA ILE A 68 -17.10 -12.32 -0.14
C ILE A 68 -18.63 -12.43 -0.06
N LYS A 69 -19.12 -13.61 -0.42
CA LYS A 69 -20.50 -14.03 -0.20
C LYS A 69 -20.51 -14.91 1.05
N MET A 70 -21.25 -14.50 2.06
CA MET A 70 -21.44 -15.29 3.26
C MET A 70 -22.78 -16.02 3.19
N ALA A 71 -22.76 -17.29 3.57
CA ALA A 71 -23.99 -18.04 3.78
C ALA A 71 -24.79 -17.34 4.88
N ALA A 72 -25.93 -16.78 4.51
CA ALA A 72 -26.89 -16.31 5.49
C ALA A 72 -27.58 -17.55 6.08
N GLY A 73 -27.94 -17.52 7.36
CA GLY A 73 -28.56 -18.67 8.03
C GLY A 73 -29.84 -19.12 7.32
N ALA A 74 -30.37 -20.30 7.70
CA ALA A 74 -31.50 -20.99 7.03
C ALA A 74 -32.81 -20.19 6.83
N TRP A 75 -32.86 -18.93 7.28
CA TRP A 75 -34.00 -18.02 7.27
C TRP A 75 -33.82 -16.81 6.36
N MET A 76 -32.65 -16.63 5.73
CA MET A 76 -32.39 -15.55 4.77
C MET A 76 -32.24 -16.14 3.37
N GLU A 77 -33.05 -15.66 2.42
CA GLU A 77 -33.02 -16.11 1.02
C GLU A 77 -31.81 -15.56 0.25
N ASP A 78 -31.25 -14.43 0.70
CA ASP A 78 -30.16 -13.73 0.01
C ASP A 78 -28.78 -13.95 0.66
N GLU A 79 -27.77 -14.20 -0.18
CA GLU A 79 -26.36 -14.24 0.23
C GLU A 79 -25.89 -12.85 0.72
N ALA A 80 -25.40 -12.76 1.96
CA ALA A 80 -24.86 -11.52 2.49
C ALA A 80 -23.50 -11.21 1.83
N LYS A 81 -23.38 -10.02 1.24
CA LYS A 81 -22.12 -9.55 0.61
C LYS A 81 -21.35 -8.67 1.57
N VAL A 82 -20.07 -8.97 1.75
CA VAL A 82 -19.16 -8.21 2.64
C VAL A 82 -17.87 -7.92 1.90
N THR A 83 -17.31 -6.74 2.13
CA THR A 83 -16.08 -6.29 1.49
C THR A 83 -14.95 -6.35 2.50
N LEU A 84 -13.95 -7.20 2.26
CA LEU A 84 -12.72 -7.25 3.03
C LEU A 84 -11.70 -6.28 2.42
N ARG A 85 -11.16 -5.37 3.21
CA ARG A 85 -10.02 -4.52 2.83
C ARG A 85 -8.75 -5.13 3.37
N ALA A 86 -7.80 -5.40 2.47
CA ALA A 86 -6.57 -6.08 2.80
C ALA A 86 -5.36 -5.23 2.38
N ASP A 87 -4.43 -5.06 3.31
CA ASP A 87 -3.19 -4.34 3.07
C ASP A 87 -2.25 -5.09 2.11
N ASN A 88 -1.21 -4.39 1.67
CA ASN A 88 -0.21 -4.91 0.73
C ASN A 88 0.43 -6.25 1.15
N VAL A 89 0.51 -6.53 2.45
CA VAL A 89 1.02 -7.81 2.99
C VAL A 89 0.18 -9.01 2.54
N PHE A 90 -1.09 -8.81 2.22
CA PHE A 90 -1.97 -9.82 1.65
C PHE A 90 -1.89 -9.93 0.13
N ARG A 91 -0.95 -9.25 -0.55
CA ARG A 91 -0.80 -9.29 -2.01
C ARG A 91 -0.79 -10.72 -2.54
N ASN A 92 0.14 -11.55 -2.06
CA ASN A 92 0.27 -12.93 -2.56
C ASN A 92 -0.99 -13.77 -2.30
N PHE A 93 -1.66 -13.55 -1.16
CA PHE A 93 -2.92 -14.23 -0.84
C PHE A 93 -4.03 -13.78 -1.78
N THR A 94 -4.30 -12.48 -1.85
CA THR A 94 -5.35 -11.89 -2.69
C THR A 94 -5.19 -12.20 -4.18
N THR A 95 -3.96 -12.23 -4.70
CA THR A 95 -3.69 -12.57 -6.11
C THR A 95 -3.80 -14.05 -6.41
N SER A 96 -3.77 -14.92 -5.38
CA SER A 96 -3.92 -16.37 -5.55
C SER A 96 -5.37 -16.86 -5.51
N LEU A 97 -6.30 -16.01 -5.05
CA LEU A 97 -7.71 -16.35 -4.93
C LEU A 97 -8.44 -16.34 -6.27
N HIS A 98 -9.32 -17.32 -6.44
CA HIS A 98 -10.20 -17.47 -7.59
C HIS A 98 -11.68 -17.35 -7.17
N GLY A 99 -12.55 -17.09 -8.16
CA GLY A 99 -13.99 -17.09 -7.92
C GLY A 99 -14.47 -18.46 -7.44
N GLY A 100 -15.15 -18.51 -6.30
CA GLY A 100 -15.65 -19.74 -5.68
C GLY A 100 -14.77 -20.31 -4.57
N ASP A 101 -13.58 -19.75 -4.35
CA ASP A 101 -12.72 -20.12 -3.23
C ASP A 101 -13.39 -19.80 -1.88
N LYS A 102 -13.19 -20.70 -0.91
CA LYS A 102 -13.66 -20.53 0.47
C LYS A 102 -12.47 -20.17 1.35
N ILE A 103 -12.63 -19.11 2.11
CA ILE A 103 -11.59 -18.58 3.00
C ILE A 103 -12.15 -18.39 4.41
N TRP A 104 -11.27 -18.41 5.40
CA TRP A 104 -11.56 -17.89 6.73
C TRP A 104 -10.84 -16.54 6.89
N PHE A 105 -11.39 -15.66 7.71
CA PHE A 105 -10.82 -14.34 7.96
C PHE A 105 -11.13 -13.83 9.35
N ALA A 106 -10.30 -12.91 9.84
CA ALA A 106 -10.54 -12.11 11.03
C ALA A 106 -10.08 -10.67 10.78
N GLY A 107 -10.80 -9.70 11.35
CA GLY A 107 -10.55 -8.29 11.08
C GLY A 107 -11.40 -7.36 11.93
N ALA A 108 -11.22 -6.06 11.72
CA ALA A 108 -11.99 -5.00 12.36
C ALA A 108 -13.02 -4.42 11.39
N LEU A 109 -14.24 -4.16 11.85
CA LEU A 109 -15.24 -3.48 11.03
C LEU A 109 -14.83 -2.01 10.83
N GLU A 110 -14.78 -1.56 9.57
CA GLU A 110 -14.56 -0.15 9.26
C GLU A 110 -15.88 0.61 9.41
N VAL A 111 -15.83 1.68 10.20
CA VAL A 111 -16.91 2.65 10.34
C VAL A 111 -16.41 3.96 9.76
N ASP A 112 -17.22 4.61 8.93
CA ASP A 112 -16.90 5.93 8.43
C ASP A 112 -16.87 6.93 9.59
N PRO A 113 -15.72 7.54 9.93
CA PRO A 113 -15.60 8.38 11.11
C PRO A 113 -16.40 9.68 11.03
N THR A 114 -16.79 10.13 9.82
CA THR A 114 -17.67 11.29 9.64
C THR A 114 -19.16 10.92 9.69
N GLY A 115 -19.50 9.64 9.59
CA GLY A 115 -20.88 9.15 9.54
C GLY A 115 -21.65 9.57 8.28
N GLU A 116 -20.99 10.20 7.31
CA GLU A 116 -21.63 10.74 6.11
C GLU A 116 -21.80 9.69 5.01
N LYS A 117 -20.94 8.66 5.00
CA LYS A 117 -21.00 7.53 4.07
C LYS A 117 -21.42 6.27 4.80
N ALA A 118 -22.70 5.93 4.69
CA ALA A 118 -23.13 4.56 4.93
C ALA A 118 -22.51 3.66 3.86
N PHE A 119 -21.65 2.71 4.26
CA PHE A 119 -21.16 1.70 3.33
C PHE A 119 -22.34 0.84 2.86
N VAL A 120 -22.50 0.70 1.54
CA VAL A 120 -23.57 -0.13 0.94
C VAL A 120 -23.43 -1.60 1.37
N THR A 121 -22.19 -2.06 1.61
CA THR A 121 -21.87 -3.35 2.21
C THR A 121 -20.91 -3.14 3.37
N PRO A 122 -20.98 -3.95 4.44
CA PRO A 122 -20.05 -3.82 5.56
C PRO A 122 -18.62 -4.03 5.07
N GLN A 123 -17.73 -3.14 5.52
CA GLN A 123 -16.31 -3.19 5.19
C GLN A 123 -15.51 -3.69 6.39
N ILE A 124 -14.63 -4.66 6.19
CA ILE A 124 -13.81 -5.25 7.24
C ILE A 124 -12.35 -5.08 6.88
N HIS A 125 -11.60 -4.39 7.72
CA HIS A 125 -10.15 -4.31 7.64
C HIS A 125 -9.52 -5.63 8.10
N LEU A 126 -8.77 -6.27 7.23
CA LEU A 126 -8.29 -7.64 7.39
C LEU A 126 -7.04 -7.71 8.27
N HIS A 127 -7.10 -8.48 9.37
CA HIS A 127 -5.92 -8.77 10.21
C HIS A 127 -5.37 -10.16 9.94
N GLN A 128 -6.25 -11.12 9.64
CA GLN A 128 -5.89 -12.49 9.35
C GLN A 128 -6.76 -13.04 8.24
N ALA A 129 -6.17 -13.88 7.40
CA ALA A 129 -6.92 -14.70 6.47
C ALA A 129 -6.14 -15.96 6.11
N GLY A 130 -6.89 -16.98 5.72
CA GLY A 130 -6.35 -18.20 5.16
C GLY A 130 -7.36 -18.91 4.29
N CYS A 131 -6.87 -19.84 3.48
CA CYS A 131 -7.72 -20.65 2.64
C CYS A 131 -8.35 -21.79 3.43
N LEU A 132 -9.64 -22.06 3.18
CA LEU A 132 -10.34 -23.27 3.61
C LEU A 132 -10.44 -24.28 2.47
N SER A 133 -10.83 -23.81 1.28
CA SER A 133 -10.94 -24.62 0.05
C SER A 133 -10.72 -23.73 -1.15
N CYS A 134 -9.54 -23.81 -1.75
CA CYS A 134 -9.16 -22.98 -2.90
C CYS A 134 -8.63 -23.87 -4.02
N ALA A 135 -8.85 -23.46 -5.26
CA ALA A 135 -8.39 -24.24 -6.43
C ALA A 135 -6.87 -24.20 -6.64
N GLY A 136 -6.20 -23.16 -6.14
CA GLY A 136 -4.74 -22.97 -6.28
C GLY A 136 -3.93 -23.50 -5.08
N ASN A 137 -2.64 -23.15 -5.07
CA ASN A 137 -1.76 -23.27 -3.91
C ASN A 137 -1.68 -21.91 -3.19
N PRO A 138 -2.69 -21.54 -2.38
CA PRO A 138 -2.66 -20.27 -1.66
C PRO A 138 -1.49 -20.28 -0.67
N PRO A 139 -0.88 -19.12 -0.42
CA PRO A 139 0.17 -19.00 0.59
C PRO A 139 -0.38 -19.41 1.98
N PRO A 140 0.51 -19.80 2.91
CA PRO A 140 0.12 -20.12 4.28
C PRO A 140 -0.64 -18.94 4.91
N PRO A 141 -1.47 -19.21 5.93
CA PRO A 141 -2.28 -18.19 6.58
C PRO A 141 -1.41 -17.03 7.08
N LEU A 142 -1.85 -15.83 6.73
CA LEU A 142 -1.13 -14.59 7.06
C LEU A 142 -1.77 -13.99 8.30
N THR A 143 -0.93 -13.64 9.27
CA THR A 143 -1.32 -12.85 10.43
C THR A 143 -0.55 -11.55 10.42
N VAL A 144 -1.28 -10.44 10.31
CA VAL A 144 -0.72 -9.11 10.53
C VAL A 144 -0.66 -8.91 12.04
N GLN A 145 0.53 -9.03 12.60
CA GLN A 145 0.77 -8.45 13.91
C GLN A 145 0.76 -6.94 13.70
N SER A 146 -0.17 -6.25 14.36
CA SER A 146 -0.09 -4.80 14.52
C SER A 146 1.21 -4.52 15.26
N LEU A 147 2.27 -4.27 14.51
CA LEU A 147 3.47 -3.70 15.08
C LEU A 147 3.09 -2.25 15.34
N ALA A 148 2.63 -2.00 16.56
CA ALA A 148 2.43 -0.65 17.07
C ALA A 148 3.79 0.03 17.26
N THR A 149 4.57 0.18 16.19
CA THR A 149 5.67 1.14 16.13
C THR A 149 5.05 2.50 15.85
N ALA A 150 4.34 3.01 16.84
CA ALA A 150 3.93 4.40 16.89
C ALA A 150 5.16 5.25 17.28
N THR A 151 6.23 5.20 16.49
CA THR A 151 7.20 6.30 16.49
C THR A 151 6.48 7.49 15.90
N THR A 152 6.14 8.44 16.74
CA THR A 152 5.41 9.62 16.28
C THR A 152 6.31 10.44 15.36
N LEU A 153 5.74 11.10 14.35
CA LEU A 153 6.50 12.04 13.50
C LEU A 153 7.24 13.09 14.32
N SER A 154 6.72 13.42 15.51
CA SER A 154 7.34 14.34 16.46
C SER A 154 8.71 13.86 16.96
N GLU A 155 8.87 12.55 17.21
CA GLU A 155 10.14 11.96 17.66
C GLU A 155 11.20 11.96 16.55
N ILE A 156 10.78 11.71 15.30
CA ILE A 156 11.67 11.76 14.14
C ILE A 156 12.14 13.19 13.89
N CYS A 157 11.23 14.17 13.95
CA CYS A 157 11.58 15.58 13.82
C CYS A 157 12.52 16.05 14.94
N ALA A 158 12.30 15.62 16.18
CA ALA A 158 13.18 15.92 17.30
C ALA A 158 14.59 15.32 17.09
N ALA A 159 14.67 14.05 16.68
CA ALA A 159 15.94 13.39 16.40
C ALA A 159 16.72 14.09 15.27
N LEU A 160 16.03 14.45 14.17
CA LEU A 160 16.65 15.16 13.06
C LEU A 160 17.15 16.55 13.48
N LYS A 161 16.37 17.29 14.28
CA LYS A 161 16.78 18.59 14.83
C LYS A 161 18.06 18.48 15.65
N HIS A 162 18.19 17.44 16.49
CA HIS A 162 19.40 17.21 17.27
C HIS A 162 20.62 16.90 16.40
N LEU A 163 20.46 16.06 15.37
CA LEU A 163 21.54 15.77 14.44
C LEU A 163 21.99 17.02 13.67
N LEU A 164 21.04 17.83 13.19
CA LEU A 164 21.36 19.10 12.52
C LEU A 164 22.12 20.06 13.44
N ASN A 165 21.65 20.23 14.68
CA ASN A 165 22.35 21.08 15.64
C ASN A 165 23.74 20.53 16.01
N PHE A 166 23.96 19.21 16.00
CA PHE A 166 25.29 18.65 16.21
C PHE A 166 26.25 18.99 15.06
N PHE A 167 25.81 18.84 13.81
CA PHE A 167 26.68 19.06 12.65
C PHE A 167 26.89 20.55 12.31
N PHE A 168 25.93 21.42 12.63
CA PHE A 168 25.93 22.82 12.18
C PHE A 168 26.19 23.85 13.29
N ASN A 169 26.34 23.45 14.56
CA ASN A 169 26.73 24.35 15.65
C ASN A 169 28.26 24.58 15.61
N PRO A 170 28.77 25.83 15.66
CA PRO A 170 28.07 27.08 15.99
C PRO A 170 27.62 27.96 14.83
N ALA A 171 27.74 27.50 13.59
CA ALA A 171 27.39 28.31 12.43
C ALA A 171 25.88 28.61 12.34
N ILE A 172 25.02 27.63 12.63
CA ILE A 172 23.56 27.76 12.54
C ILE A 172 22.91 26.93 13.66
N VAL A 173 22.05 27.58 14.47
CA VAL A 173 21.24 26.92 15.49
C VAL A 173 19.80 26.83 15.01
N PHE A 174 19.32 25.60 14.80
CA PHE A 174 17.94 25.33 14.41
C PHE A 174 17.06 25.26 15.66
N LYS A 175 16.17 26.25 15.83
CA LYS A 175 15.16 26.32 16.89
C LYS A 175 13.89 25.57 16.53
#